data_AF-A0A090IBE9-F1
#
_entry.id   AF-A0A090IBE9-F1
#
_cell.length_a   1.000
_cell.length_b   1.000
_cell.length_c   1.000
_cell.angle_alpha   90.00
_cell.angle_beta   90.00
_cell.angle_gamma   90.00
#
_symmetry.space_group_name_H-M   'P 1'
#
loop_
_entity.id
_entity.type
_entity.pdbx_description
1 polymer ?
#
loop_
_entity_poly.entity_id
_entity_poly.type
_entity_poly.pdbx_seq_one_letter_code
_entity_poly.pdbx_strand_id
1 'polypeptide(L)'
;MEKLIEIVEKEAKILANPIMLMLQKEIKFEEKVIKYLQDEDVATAVSQILASLRASIRSMLLLASQDLDSMMAKDSLPIARSVIEGCINATFIMAQGKNVANDALDHTVFKGFRNTDRSAGKGAHKVSLHRIPKIEPHDDLSELIEKFTNKKGRAKNWTDLSVPQRIECIEPVFGRTCATSLSMAYLMVYSDASEIIHSSVTGAKIANGTIAFSRYPRTQNDHMTIQKSHIEGALLSSFIALDSVLRAFCKYTKFTSFEVTLDKQLNQFKDFCENDFQ
;
A
#
# COMPACT_ATOMS: atom_id res chain seq x y z
N MET A 1 -12.67 17.22 -5.48
CA MET A 1 -11.79 17.00 -4.31
C MET A 1 -12.52 16.68 -3.00
N GLU A 2 -13.29 17.56 -2.37
CA GLU A 2 -13.91 17.29 -1.04
C GLU A 2 -14.75 15.99 -0.99
N LYS A 3 -15.63 15.79 -1.98
CA LYS A 3 -16.42 14.55 -2.10
C LYS A 3 -15.55 13.29 -2.26
N LEU A 4 -14.44 13.39 -3.00
CA LEU A 4 -13.49 12.29 -3.15
C LEU A 4 -12.78 11.97 -1.82
N ILE A 5 -12.40 13.00 -1.06
CA ILE A 5 -11.84 12.84 0.30
C ILE A 5 -12.84 12.12 1.19
N GLU A 6 -14.11 12.51 1.17
CA GLU A 6 -15.17 11.86 1.96
C GLU A 6 -15.34 10.38 1.60
N ILE A 7 -15.36 10.06 0.30
CA ILE A 7 -15.46 8.68 -0.19
C ILE A 7 -14.26 7.84 0.28
N VAL A 8 -13.04 8.34 0.10
CA VAL A 8 -11.82 7.64 0.53
C VAL A 8 -11.77 7.49 2.05
N GLU A 9 -12.25 8.47 2.80
CA GLU A 9 -12.35 8.39 4.26
C GLU A 9 -13.31 7.29 4.72
N LYS A 10 -14.46 7.14 4.05
CA LYS A 10 -15.40 6.04 4.32
C LYS A 10 -14.75 4.68 4.06
N GLU A 11 -14.06 4.53 2.94
CA GLU A 11 -13.32 3.30 2.60
C GLU A 11 -12.26 2.97 3.67
N ALA A 12 -11.52 3.98 4.11
CA ALA A 12 -10.51 3.83 5.17
C ALA A 12 -11.09 3.44 6.54
N LYS A 13 -12.33 3.87 6.85
CA LYS A 13 -13.03 3.45 8.08
C LYS A 13 -13.44 1.99 8.00
N ILE A 14 -13.89 1.56 6.82
CA ILE A 14 -14.35 0.19 6.56
C ILE A 14 -13.23 -0.84 6.69
N LEU A 15 -11.96 -0.48 6.45
CA LEU A 15 -10.76 -1.31 6.73
C LEU A 15 -10.67 -1.85 8.16
N ALA A 16 -11.34 -1.22 9.15
CA ALA A 16 -11.32 -1.73 10.51
C ALA A 16 -11.89 -3.16 10.60
N ASN A 17 -12.95 -3.47 9.84
CA ASN A 17 -13.60 -4.78 9.89
C ASN A 17 -12.67 -5.95 9.50
N PRO A 18 -12.00 -5.94 8.34
CA PRO A 18 -11.07 -7.02 7.97
C PRO A 18 -9.89 -7.15 8.93
N ILE A 19 -9.34 -6.02 9.40
CA ILE A 19 -8.26 -6.02 10.40
C ILE A 19 -8.71 -6.74 11.67
N MET A 20 -9.86 -6.35 12.23
CA MET A 20 -10.37 -6.92 13.46
C MET A 20 -10.76 -8.38 13.29
N LEU A 21 -11.37 -8.77 12.15
CA LEU A 21 -11.70 -10.17 11.87
C LEU A 21 -10.46 -11.06 11.82
N MET A 22 -9.38 -10.61 11.18
CA MET A 22 -8.12 -11.38 11.14
C MET A 22 -7.42 -11.46 12.50
N LEU A 23 -7.44 -10.38 13.30
CA LEU A 23 -6.79 -10.36 14.61
C LEU A 23 -7.57 -11.12 15.69
N GLN A 24 -8.90 -10.96 15.72
CA GLN A 24 -9.75 -11.52 16.78
C GLN A 24 -10.32 -12.89 16.42
N LYS A 25 -10.17 -13.33 15.17
CA LYS A 25 -10.76 -14.55 14.60
C LYS A 25 -12.30 -14.57 14.60
N GLU A 26 -12.94 -13.61 15.24
CA GLU A 26 -14.38 -13.44 15.28
C GLU A 26 -14.75 -11.96 15.48
N ILE A 27 -15.73 -11.45 14.74
CA ILE A 27 -16.33 -10.12 14.97
C ILE A 27 -17.86 -10.17 14.88
N LYS A 28 -18.52 -9.18 15.48
CA LYS A 28 -19.94 -8.89 15.24
C LYS A 28 -20.08 -7.85 14.13
N PHE A 29 -20.75 -8.19 13.04
CA PHE A 29 -21.02 -7.31 11.90
C PHE A 29 -22.50 -7.41 11.50
N GLU A 30 -23.21 -6.27 11.48
CA GLU A 30 -24.66 -6.22 11.19
C GLU A 30 -25.45 -7.29 11.95
N GLU A 31 -25.23 -7.36 13.26
CA GLU A 31 -25.85 -8.30 14.20
C GLU A 31 -25.48 -9.78 14.03
N LYS A 32 -24.69 -10.13 13.02
CA LYS A 32 -24.20 -11.48 12.79
C LYS A 32 -22.78 -11.67 13.34
N VAL A 33 -22.51 -12.87 13.84
CA VAL A 33 -21.17 -13.28 14.23
C VAL A 33 -20.47 -13.84 13.00
N ILE A 34 -19.32 -13.25 12.66
CA ILE A 34 -18.50 -13.63 11.52
C ILE A 34 -17.21 -14.21 12.06
N LYS A 35 -16.86 -15.43 11.62
CA LYS A 35 -15.67 -16.15 12.06
C LYS A 35 -14.64 -16.23 10.94
N TYR A 36 -13.39 -16.02 11.29
CA TYR A 36 -12.25 -16.26 10.42
C TYR A 36 -11.81 -17.71 10.57
N LEU A 37 -11.90 -18.48 9.49
CA LEU A 37 -11.61 -19.91 9.48
C LEU A 37 -10.37 -20.26 8.63
N GLN A 38 -9.57 -19.26 8.28
CA GLN A 38 -8.42 -19.41 7.39
C GLN A 38 -7.09 -19.45 8.18
N ASP A 39 -5.97 -19.41 7.46
CA ASP A 39 -4.62 -19.58 8.00
C ASP A 39 -4.17 -18.42 8.90
N GLU A 40 -3.60 -18.74 10.06
CA GLU A 40 -3.20 -17.75 11.08
C GLU A 40 -1.99 -16.91 10.67
N ASP A 41 -1.07 -17.48 9.90
CA ASP A 41 0.11 -16.76 9.40
C ASP A 41 -0.33 -15.76 8.33
N VAL A 42 -1.27 -16.16 7.46
CA VAL A 42 -1.93 -15.23 6.51
C VAL A 42 -2.67 -14.12 7.26
N ALA A 43 -3.45 -14.45 8.29
CA ALA A 43 -4.17 -13.46 9.09
C ALA A 43 -3.21 -12.44 9.72
N THR A 44 -2.11 -12.91 10.28
CA THR A 44 -1.09 -12.08 10.93
C THR A 44 -0.43 -11.17 9.90
N ALA A 45 0.10 -11.70 8.80
CA ALA A 45 0.78 -10.91 7.78
C ALA A 45 -0.14 -9.85 7.14
N VAL A 46 -1.37 -10.25 6.76
CA VAL A 46 -2.31 -9.36 6.07
C VAL A 46 -2.85 -8.29 7.02
N SER A 47 -3.22 -8.63 8.26
CA SER A 47 -3.74 -7.64 9.21
C SER A 47 -2.73 -6.53 9.54
N GLN A 48 -1.44 -6.85 9.64
CA GLN A 48 -0.38 -5.85 9.86
C GLN A 48 -0.24 -4.90 8.67
N ILE A 49 -0.31 -5.44 7.44
CA ILE A 49 -0.31 -4.62 6.23
C ILE A 49 -1.53 -3.70 6.22
N LEU A 50 -2.74 -4.24 6.40
CA LEU A 50 -3.99 -3.46 6.39
C LEU A 50 -4.01 -2.37 7.48
N ALA A 51 -3.46 -2.64 8.66
CA ALA A 51 -3.32 -1.65 9.73
C ALA A 51 -2.38 -0.49 9.32
N SER A 52 -1.25 -0.80 8.69
CA SER A 52 -0.33 0.20 8.14
C SER A 52 -0.96 1.02 7.00
N LEU A 53 -1.75 0.37 6.14
CA LEU A 53 -2.52 1.03 5.08
C LEU A 53 -3.47 2.07 5.66
N ARG A 54 -4.22 1.71 6.70
CA ARG A 54 -5.17 2.62 7.37
C ARG A 54 -4.49 3.91 7.86
N ALA A 55 -3.29 3.79 8.44
CA ALA A 55 -2.50 4.96 8.88
C ALA A 55 -1.99 5.80 7.70
N SER A 56 -1.56 5.15 6.62
CA SER A 56 -1.09 5.80 5.39
C SER A 56 -2.20 6.61 4.73
N ILE A 57 -3.40 6.02 4.59
CA ILE A 57 -4.56 6.70 4.01
C ILE A 57 -4.97 7.89 4.87
N ARG A 58 -4.95 7.76 6.20
CA ARG A 58 -5.24 8.90 7.08
C ARG A 58 -4.27 10.06 6.86
N SER A 59 -2.98 9.77 6.69
CA SER A 59 -1.96 10.78 6.40
C SER A 59 -2.22 11.45 5.05
N MET A 60 -2.53 10.66 4.01
CA MET A 60 -2.88 11.19 2.69
C MET A 60 -4.13 12.07 2.72
N LEU A 61 -5.18 11.67 3.45
CA LEU A 61 -6.40 12.47 3.61
C LEU A 61 -6.10 13.80 4.28
N LEU A 62 -5.26 13.82 5.32
CA LEU A 62 -4.84 15.06 5.98
C LEU A 62 -4.14 16.02 5.00
N LEU A 63 -3.26 15.49 4.15
CA LEU A 63 -2.57 16.28 3.12
C LEU A 63 -3.53 16.77 2.03
N ALA A 64 -4.45 15.93 1.59
CA ALA A 64 -5.45 16.28 0.58
C ALA A 64 -6.46 17.34 1.07
N SER A 65 -6.67 17.43 2.39
CA SER A 65 -7.51 18.46 3.00
C SER A 65 -6.80 19.80 3.25
N GLN A 66 -5.49 19.91 2.95
CA GLN A 66 -4.78 21.20 3.05
C GLN A 66 -5.00 22.06 1.80
N ASP A 67 -4.71 23.36 1.92
CA ASP A 67 -4.72 24.27 0.78
C ASP A 67 -3.72 23.83 -0.30
N LEU A 68 -4.21 23.82 -1.55
CA LEU A 68 -3.48 23.34 -2.74
C LEU A 68 -2.20 24.13 -3.04
N ASP A 69 -2.05 25.33 -2.48
CA ASP A 69 -0.84 26.15 -2.59
C ASP A 69 0.37 25.53 -1.86
N SER A 70 0.16 24.48 -1.05
CA SER A 70 1.19 23.88 -0.22
C SER A 70 2.08 22.86 -0.95
N MET A 71 1.84 22.56 -2.23
CA MET A 71 2.61 21.57 -3.03
C MET A 71 2.55 20.14 -2.47
N MET A 72 1.38 19.72 -1.97
CA MET A 72 1.18 18.45 -1.26
C MET A 72 1.33 17.20 -2.15
N ALA A 73 1.35 17.34 -3.49
CA ALA A 73 1.57 16.22 -4.40
C ALA A 73 2.91 15.49 -4.12
N LYS A 74 3.92 16.23 -3.63
CA LYS A 74 5.22 15.69 -3.20
C LYS A 74 5.06 14.55 -2.19
N ASP A 75 4.13 14.66 -1.25
CA ASP A 75 3.99 13.70 -0.16
C ASP A 75 2.81 12.74 -0.41
N SER A 76 1.74 13.21 -1.05
CA SER A 76 0.57 12.39 -1.37
C SER A 76 0.89 11.23 -2.33
N LEU A 77 1.69 11.45 -3.38
CA LEU A 77 2.01 10.41 -4.36
C LEU A 77 2.85 9.26 -3.77
N PRO A 78 3.95 9.52 -3.01
CA PRO A 78 4.66 8.46 -2.28
C PRO A 78 3.77 7.68 -1.31
N ILE A 79 2.88 8.35 -0.59
CA ILE A 79 1.94 7.68 0.33
C ILE A 79 0.98 6.78 -0.46
N ALA A 80 0.39 7.28 -1.56
CA ALA A 80 -0.47 6.49 -2.42
C ALA A 80 0.27 5.26 -2.98
N ARG A 81 1.52 5.40 -3.42
CA ARG A 81 2.34 4.25 -3.83
C ARG A 81 2.49 3.21 -2.71
N SER A 82 2.76 3.65 -1.49
CA SER A 82 2.83 2.75 -0.33
C SER A 82 1.50 2.04 -0.09
N VAL A 83 0.37 2.74 -0.26
CA VAL A 83 -0.97 2.17 -0.12
C VAL A 83 -1.22 1.09 -1.18
N ILE A 84 -0.93 1.40 -2.44
CA ILE A 84 -1.12 0.49 -3.57
C ILE A 84 -0.24 -0.75 -3.44
N GLU A 85 1.06 -0.59 -3.14
CA GLU A 85 1.96 -1.72 -2.94
C GLU A 85 1.53 -2.59 -1.77
N GLY A 86 1.04 -2.00 -0.66
CA GLY A 86 0.49 -2.77 0.45
C GLY A 86 -0.79 -3.53 0.08
N CYS A 87 -1.71 -2.94 -0.68
CA CYS A 87 -2.90 -3.64 -1.19
C CYS A 87 -2.53 -4.83 -2.09
N ILE A 88 -1.52 -4.66 -2.95
CA ILE A 88 -1.00 -5.74 -3.80
C ILE A 88 -0.36 -6.83 -2.95
N ASN A 89 0.46 -6.47 -1.95
CA ASN A 89 1.11 -7.44 -1.06
C ASN A 89 0.09 -8.25 -0.27
N ALA A 90 -0.90 -7.59 0.34
CA ALA A 90 -1.97 -8.25 1.08
C ALA A 90 -2.76 -9.22 0.19
N THR A 91 -3.17 -8.76 -0.99
CA THR A 91 -3.90 -9.59 -1.96
C THR A 91 -3.04 -10.76 -2.45
N PHE A 92 -1.75 -10.55 -2.71
CA PHE A 92 -0.82 -11.60 -3.13
C PHE A 92 -0.61 -12.66 -2.04
N ILE A 93 -0.44 -12.24 -0.78
CA ILE A 93 -0.33 -13.17 0.36
C ILE A 93 -1.62 -13.99 0.50
N MET A 94 -2.80 -13.36 0.40
CA MET A 94 -4.07 -14.11 0.42
C MET A 94 -4.20 -15.08 -0.77
N ALA A 95 -3.67 -14.73 -1.95
CA ALA A 95 -3.73 -15.57 -3.14
C ALA A 95 -2.83 -16.82 -3.03
N GLN A 96 -1.62 -16.65 -2.50
CA GLN A 96 -0.62 -17.72 -2.42
C GLN A 96 -0.67 -18.51 -1.10
N GLY A 97 -1.27 -17.93 -0.06
CA GLY A 97 -1.50 -18.57 1.23
C GLY A 97 -0.24 -18.70 2.10
N LYS A 98 -0.25 -19.73 2.93
CA LYS A 98 0.64 -19.90 4.09
C LYS A 98 2.12 -19.72 3.79
N ASN A 99 2.65 -20.38 2.77
CA ASN A 99 4.09 -20.36 2.50
C ASN A 99 4.61 -18.93 2.27
N VAL A 100 3.85 -18.13 1.52
CA VAL A 100 4.20 -16.74 1.24
C VAL A 100 3.99 -15.84 2.46
N ALA A 101 2.98 -16.13 3.29
CA ALA A 101 2.81 -15.45 4.56
C ALA A 101 4.00 -15.69 5.50
N ASN A 102 4.46 -16.94 5.61
CA ASN A 102 5.62 -17.31 6.42
C ASN A 102 6.89 -16.63 5.92
N ASP A 103 7.14 -16.62 4.61
CA ASP A 103 8.29 -15.89 4.05
C ASP A 103 8.25 -14.39 4.39
N ALA A 104 7.07 -13.78 4.35
CA ALA A 104 6.91 -12.37 4.74
C ALA A 104 7.19 -12.15 6.23
N LEU A 105 6.68 -13.02 7.11
CA LEU A 105 6.86 -12.96 8.57
C LEU A 105 8.32 -13.24 8.97
N ASP A 106 8.94 -14.29 8.45
CA ASP A 106 10.35 -14.62 8.64
C ASP A 106 11.25 -13.45 8.25
N HIS A 107 10.93 -12.82 7.11
CA HIS A 107 11.68 -11.66 6.65
C HIS A 107 11.57 -10.47 7.60
N THR A 108 10.48 -10.33 8.37
CA THR A 108 10.40 -9.29 9.43
C THR A 108 11.42 -9.53 10.55
N VAL A 109 11.65 -10.78 10.96
CA VAL A 109 12.64 -11.14 11.97
C VAL A 109 14.05 -10.87 11.44
N PHE A 110 14.35 -11.36 10.23
CA PHE A 110 15.63 -11.10 9.55
C PHE A 110 15.91 -9.60 9.40
N LYS A 111 14.94 -8.82 8.91
CA LYS A 111 15.09 -7.38 8.74
C LYS A 111 15.19 -6.66 10.07
N GLY A 112 14.41 -7.07 11.08
CA GLY A 112 14.46 -6.53 12.43
C GLY A 112 15.87 -6.63 12.99
N PHE A 113 16.46 -7.83 12.94
CA PHE A 113 17.85 -8.05 13.37
C PHE A 113 18.86 -7.27 12.52
N ARG A 114 18.75 -7.33 11.18
CA ARG A 114 19.67 -6.56 10.31
C ARG A 114 19.52 -5.04 10.49
N ASN A 115 18.49 -4.53 11.17
CA ASN A 115 18.35 -3.10 11.48
C ASN A 115 19.10 -2.69 12.74
N THR A 116 19.42 -3.65 13.62
CA THR A 116 20.24 -3.40 14.82
C THR A 116 21.72 -3.31 14.48
N ASP A 117 22.18 -4.00 13.43
CA ASP A 117 23.56 -3.95 12.95
C ASP A 117 23.60 -3.69 11.43
N ARG A 118 23.96 -2.46 11.05
CA ARG A 118 24.09 -2.05 9.64
C ARG A 118 25.44 -1.42 9.37
N SER A 119 26.03 -1.77 8.25
CA SER A 119 27.16 -1.03 7.68
C SER A 119 26.88 -0.57 6.25
N ALA A 120 27.45 0.58 5.89
CA ALA A 120 27.37 1.17 4.56
C ALA A 120 28.75 1.70 4.14
N GLY A 121 28.95 1.88 2.83
CA GLY A 121 30.21 2.37 2.28
C GLY A 121 31.28 1.29 2.05
N LYS A 122 32.45 1.72 1.58
CA LYS A 122 33.61 0.88 1.28
C LYS A 122 34.91 1.60 1.68
N GLY A 123 35.94 0.84 2.04
CA GLY A 123 37.26 1.38 2.39
C GLY A 123 37.19 2.41 3.50
N ALA A 124 37.84 3.57 3.29
CA ALA A 124 37.86 4.68 4.24
C ALA A 124 36.49 5.33 4.51
N HIS A 125 35.49 5.08 3.67
CA HIS A 125 34.13 5.61 3.84
C HIS A 125 33.16 4.59 4.43
N LYS A 126 33.66 3.48 5.00
CA LYS A 126 32.79 2.51 5.68
C LYS A 126 32.31 3.09 7.02
N VAL A 127 31.00 3.13 7.20
CA VAL A 127 30.34 3.52 8.44
C VAL A 127 29.52 2.34 8.94
N SER A 128 29.61 2.04 10.24
CA SER A 128 28.80 1.03 10.91
C SER A 128 27.91 1.71 11.96
N LEU A 129 26.68 1.22 12.08
CA LEU A 129 25.68 1.66 13.03
C LEU A 129 25.17 0.44 13.79
N HIS A 130 25.43 0.42 15.10
CA HIS A 130 24.92 -0.57 16.02
C HIS A 130 23.83 0.08 16.89
N ARG A 131 22.57 -0.20 16.59
CA ARG A 131 21.43 0.16 17.43
C ARG A 131 21.12 -1.06 18.30
N ILE A 132 21.58 -1.05 19.54
CA ILE A 132 21.35 -2.14 20.48
C ILE A 132 20.13 -1.80 21.36
N PRO A 133 18.94 -2.32 21.08
CA PRO A 133 18.12 -2.85 22.15
C PRO A 133 18.69 -4.23 22.52
N LYS A 134 18.71 -4.60 23.80
CA LYS A 134 18.98 -5.98 24.24
C LYS A 134 17.87 -6.87 23.69
N ILE A 135 18.03 -7.35 22.46
CA ILE A 135 17.12 -8.30 21.83
C ILE A 135 17.90 -9.60 21.73
N GLU A 136 17.44 -10.61 22.46
CA GLU A 136 17.93 -11.97 22.30
C GLU A 136 17.63 -12.40 20.85
N PRO A 137 18.63 -12.97 20.13
CA PRO A 137 18.40 -13.50 18.80
C PRO A 137 17.26 -14.53 18.81
N HIS A 138 16.41 -14.50 17.78
CA HIS A 138 15.49 -15.59 17.55
C HIS A 138 16.29 -16.87 17.26
N ASP A 139 15.83 -18.02 17.73
CA ASP A 139 16.55 -19.30 17.61
C ASP A 139 16.92 -19.60 16.14
N ASP A 140 16.00 -19.32 15.22
CA ASP A 140 16.17 -19.58 13.78
C ASP A 140 16.93 -18.49 13.00
N LEU A 141 17.48 -17.46 13.68
CA LEU A 141 18.05 -16.29 12.99
C LEU A 141 19.16 -16.65 11.98
N SER A 142 19.98 -17.66 12.28
CA SER A 142 21.06 -18.11 11.39
C SER A 142 20.50 -18.63 10.06
N GLU A 143 19.42 -19.41 10.10
CA GLU A 143 18.74 -19.94 8.92
C GLU A 143 18.08 -18.81 8.11
N LEU A 144 17.47 -17.85 8.80
CA LEU A 144 16.85 -16.68 8.16
C LEU A 144 17.88 -15.78 7.47
N ILE A 145 19.07 -15.62 8.05
CA ILE A 145 20.17 -14.88 7.42
C ILE A 145 20.61 -15.57 6.13
N GLU A 146 20.73 -16.89 6.12
CA GLU A 146 21.07 -17.66 4.92
C GLU A 146 19.99 -17.54 3.85
N LYS A 147 18.71 -17.72 4.23
CA LYS A 147 17.55 -17.62 3.34
C LYS A 147 17.47 -16.26 2.63
N PHE A 148 17.60 -15.17 3.39
CA PHE A 148 17.41 -13.80 2.89
C PHE A 148 18.70 -13.04 2.58
N THR A 149 19.83 -13.73 2.43
CA THR A 149 21.09 -13.11 1.97
C THR A 149 21.58 -13.78 0.69
N ASN A 150 21.92 -12.98 -0.31
CA ASN A 150 22.50 -13.54 -1.53
C ASN A 150 23.98 -13.89 -1.34
N LYS A 151 24.56 -14.63 -2.29
CA LYS A 151 25.99 -15.03 -2.29
C LYS A 151 26.98 -13.86 -2.19
N LYS A 152 26.53 -12.61 -2.44
CA LYS A 152 27.32 -11.37 -2.33
C LYS A 152 27.09 -10.63 -1.00
N GLY A 153 26.41 -11.23 -0.03
CA GLY A 153 26.12 -10.64 1.28
C GLY A 153 24.99 -9.59 1.28
N ARG A 154 24.28 -9.39 0.17
CA ARG A 154 23.18 -8.40 0.10
C ARG A 154 21.87 -9.03 0.54
N ALA A 155 21.09 -8.26 1.29
CA ALA A 155 19.72 -8.64 1.66
C ALA A 155 18.88 -8.89 0.40
N LYS A 156 18.12 -9.97 0.41
CA LYS A 156 17.00 -10.22 -0.49
C LYS A 156 15.72 -9.69 0.14
N ASN A 157 14.70 -9.50 -0.69
CA ASN A 157 13.36 -9.22 -0.21
C ASN A 157 12.67 -10.54 0.17
N TRP A 158 11.51 -10.49 0.82
CA TRP A 158 10.72 -11.67 1.17
C TRP A 158 10.14 -12.41 -0.05
N THR A 159 10.16 -11.77 -1.22
CA THR A 159 9.75 -12.35 -2.49
C THR A 159 10.67 -11.85 -3.60
N ASP A 160 11.00 -12.73 -4.54
CA ASP A 160 11.78 -12.40 -5.73
C ASP A 160 10.89 -11.86 -6.87
N LEU A 161 9.56 -11.86 -6.69
CA LEU A 161 8.62 -11.39 -7.70
C LEU A 161 8.52 -9.86 -7.71
N SER A 162 8.50 -9.30 -8.92
CA SER A 162 8.17 -7.90 -9.16
C SER A 162 6.71 -7.59 -8.80
N VAL A 163 6.35 -6.29 -8.73
CA VAL A 163 4.95 -5.89 -8.50
C VAL A 163 4.00 -6.46 -9.57
N PRO A 164 4.28 -6.35 -10.89
CA PRO A 164 3.41 -6.95 -11.91
C PRO A 164 3.26 -8.47 -11.79
N GLN A 165 4.37 -9.19 -11.52
CA GLN A 165 4.32 -10.65 -11.35
C GLN A 165 3.46 -11.06 -10.14
N ARG A 166 3.46 -10.27 -9.06
CA ARG A 166 2.56 -10.52 -7.93
C ARG A 166 1.09 -10.31 -8.31
N ILE A 167 0.80 -9.35 -9.17
CA ILE A 167 -0.55 -9.14 -9.72
C ILE A 167 -0.97 -10.31 -10.63
N GLU A 168 -0.07 -10.86 -11.44
CA GLU A 168 -0.34 -12.05 -12.25
C GLU A 168 -0.74 -13.25 -11.38
N CYS A 169 -0.13 -13.40 -10.19
CA CYS A 169 -0.52 -14.44 -9.23
C CYS A 169 -1.88 -14.22 -8.55
N ILE A 170 -2.42 -13.00 -8.59
CA ILE A 170 -3.70 -12.63 -7.97
C ILE A 170 -4.89 -13.02 -8.88
N GLU A 171 -4.74 -12.89 -10.20
CA GLU A 171 -5.82 -13.11 -11.16
C GLU A 171 -6.46 -14.51 -11.07
N PRO A 172 -5.72 -15.62 -11.03
CA PRO A 172 -6.32 -16.96 -10.97
C PRO A 172 -7.20 -17.19 -9.73
N VAL A 173 -6.92 -16.48 -8.63
CA VAL A 173 -7.60 -16.67 -7.34
C VAL A 173 -8.76 -15.68 -7.18
N PHE A 174 -8.51 -14.40 -7.42
CA PHE A 174 -9.48 -13.33 -7.15
C PHE A 174 -10.18 -12.80 -8.41
N GLY A 175 -9.76 -13.25 -9.59
CA GLY A 175 -10.37 -12.92 -10.88
C GLY A 175 -9.75 -11.69 -11.54
N ARG A 176 -10.00 -11.58 -12.85
CA ARG A 176 -9.43 -10.55 -13.73
C ARG A 176 -9.75 -9.13 -13.29
N THR A 177 -10.95 -8.87 -12.78
CA THR A 177 -11.35 -7.54 -12.32
C THR A 177 -10.45 -7.04 -11.19
N CYS A 178 -10.20 -7.87 -10.17
CA CYS A 178 -9.32 -7.52 -9.06
C CYS A 178 -7.89 -7.21 -9.54
N ALA A 179 -7.32 -8.09 -10.37
CA ALA A 179 -5.97 -7.90 -10.92
C ALA A 179 -5.86 -6.66 -11.83
N THR A 180 -6.89 -6.39 -12.64
CA THR A 180 -6.94 -5.22 -13.51
C THR A 180 -7.01 -3.93 -12.71
N SER A 181 -7.86 -3.87 -11.68
CA SER A 181 -7.96 -2.72 -10.79
C SER A 181 -6.65 -2.42 -10.06
N LEU A 182 -5.96 -3.44 -9.54
CA LEU A 182 -4.64 -3.27 -8.93
C LEU A 182 -3.58 -2.81 -9.94
N SER A 183 -3.62 -3.32 -11.17
CA SER A 183 -2.73 -2.89 -12.26
C SER A 183 -2.98 -1.43 -12.65
N MET A 184 -4.25 -1.02 -12.70
CA MET A 184 -4.63 0.37 -12.98
C MET A 184 -4.16 1.31 -11.88
N ALA A 185 -4.42 0.98 -10.61
CA ALA A 185 -3.94 1.76 -9.48
C ALA A 185 -2.41 1.90 -9.49
N TYR A 186 -1.70 0.79 -9.77
CA TYR A 186 -0.25 0.79 -9.93
C TYR A 186 0.23 1.72 -11.04
N LEU A 187 -0.37 1.62 -12.23
CA LEU A 187 -0.02 2.44 -13.39
C LEU A 187 -0.13 3.94 -13.11
N MET A 188 -1.18 4.35 -12.38
CA MET A 188 -1.48 5.76 -12.14
C MET A 188 -0.45 6.50 -11.28
N VAL A 189 0.23 5.81 -10.37
CA VAL A 189 1.06 6.49 -9.34
C VAL A 189 2.51 6.03 -9.36
N TYR A 190 2.80 4.79 -9.76
CA TYR A 190 4.08 4.17 -9.45
C TYR A 190 5.29 4.92 -10.00
N SER A 191 5.24 5.30 -11.28
CA SER A 191 6.35 5.99 -11.96
C SER A 191 6.63 7.36 -11.32
N ASP A 192 5.59 8.19 -11.21
CA ASP A 192 5.69 9.55 -10.66
C ASP A 192 6.15 9.55 -9.20
N ALA A 193 5.57 8.68 -8.38
CA ALA A 193 5.98 8.51 -7.00
C ALA A 193 7.44 8.02 -6.89
N SER A 194 7.91 7.19 -7.82
CA SER A 194 9.32 6.74 -7.86
C SER A 194 10.28 7.89 -8.09
N GLU A 195 9.99 8.74 -9.08
CA GLU A 195 10.80 9.92 -9.38
C GLU A 195 10.85 10.89 -8.19
N ILE A 196 9.70 11.09 -7.53
CA ILE A 196 9.59 11.94 -6.32
C ILE A 196 10.41 11.36 -5.16
N ILE A 197 10.28 10.06 -4.86
CA ILE A 197 11.02 9.39 -3.78
C ILE A 197 12.52 9.49 -4.01
N HIS A 198 12.97 9.34 -5.25
CA HIS A 198 14.37 9.50 -5.62
C HIS A 198 14.83 10.94 -5.74
N SER A 199 13.93 11.92 -5.56
CA SER A 199 14.23 13.35 -5.67
C SER A 199 14.95 13.70 -6.98
N SER A 200 14.56 13.05 -8.07
CA SER A 200 15.10 13.38 -9.39
C SER A 200 14.60 14.75 -9.83
N VAL A 201 15.23 15.33 -10.87
CA VAL A 201 14.73 16.58 -11.47
C VAL A 201 13.29 16.40 -11.97
N THR A 202 12.98 15.25 -12.56
CA THR A 202 11.61 14.88 -12.97
C THR A 202 10.66 14.86 -11.78
N GLY A 203 11.05 14.20 -10.69
CA GLY A 203 10.27 14.12 -9.45
C GLY A 203 10.01 15.48 -8.83
N ALA A 204 11.03 16.36 -8.80
CA ALA A 204 10.88 17.74 -8.37
C ALA A 204 9.90 18.51 -9.28
N LYS A 205 9.95 18.30 -10.60
CA LYS A 205 8.99 18.94 -11.51
C LYS A 205 7.56 18.44 -11.31
N ILE A 206 7.35 17.14 -11.05
CA ILE A 206 6.03 16.57 -10.72
C ILE A 206 5.53 17.16 -9.39
N ALA A 207 6.34 17.08 -8.34
CA ALA A 207 6.02 17.63 -7.02
C ALA A 207 5.69 19.12 -7.06
N ASN A 208 6.31 19.87 -7.97
CA ASN A 208 6.07 21.29 -8.16
C ASN A 208 5.01 21.59 -9.23
N GLY A 209 4.29 20.59 -9.75
CA GLY A 209 3.25 20.78 -10.76
C GLY A 209 3.75 21.47 -12.03
N THR A 210 5.04 21.32 -12.34
CA THR A 210 5.71 21.96 -13.48
C THR A 210 6.07 20.99 -14.60
N ILE A 211 5.79 19.70 -14.42
CA ILE A 211 6.19 18.64 -15.34
C ILE A 211 5.62 18.84 -16.76
N ALA A 212 4.38 19.33 -16.86
CA ALA A 212 3.71 19.62 -18.14
C ALA A 212 4.24 20.87 -18.86
N PHE A 213 5.20 21.60 -18.27
CA PHE A 213 5.72 22.84 -18.84
C PHE A 213 7.20 22.70 -19.22
N SER A 214 7.59 23.45 -20.26
CA SER A 214 8.98 23.52 -20.70
C SER A 214 9.89 24.16 -19.65
N ARG A 215 9.41 25.18 -18.93
CA ARG A 215 10.14 25.85 -17.85
C ARG A 215 9.28 26.04 -16.59
N TYR A 216 8.21 26.83 -16.68
CA TYR A 216 7.33 27.18 -15.55
C TYR A 216 5.86 27.21 -15.98
N PRO A 217 4.90 27.07 -15.03
CA PRO A 217 3.48 27.31 -15.27
C PRO A 217 3.25 28.70 -15.85
N ARG A 218 2.28 28.84 -16.77
CA ARG A 218 1.95 30.15 -17.36
C ARG A 218 1.13 31.01 -16.41
N THR A 219 0.32 30.35 -15.58
CA THR A 219 -0.54 30.99 -14.56
C THR A 219 -0.50 30.20 -13.25
N GLN A 220 -0.90 30.84 -12.14
CA GLN A 220 -1.10 30.15 -10.86
C GLN A 220 -2.18 29.07 -10.99
N ASN A 221 -3.23 29.31 -11.78
CA ASN A 221 -4.31 28.35 -11.99
C ASN A 221 -3.81 27.06 -12.67
N ASP A 222 -2.92 27.16 -13.67
CA ASP A 222 -2.34 25.98 -14.32
C ASP A 222 -1.53 25.13 -13.34
N HIS A 223 -0.76 25.79 -12.47
CA HIS A 223 0.00 25.13 -11.41
C HIS A 223 -0.94 24.40 -10.44
N MET A 224 -1.97 25.08 -9.94
CA MET A 224 -2.95 24.50 -9.02
C MET A 224 -3.71 23.32 -9.64
N THR A 225 -4.03 23.40 -10.94
CA THR A 225 -4.74 22.34 -11.66
C THR A 225 -3.91 21.06 -11.70
N ILE A 226 -2.61 21.15 -11.97
CA ILE A 226 -1.73 19.98 -11.99
C ILE A 226 -1.54 19.40 -10.58
N GLN A 227 -1.34 20.25 -9.57
CA GLN A 227 -1.25 19.81 -8.17
C GLN A 227 -2.50 19.05 -7.75
N LYS A 228 -3.68 19.62 -8.03
CA LYS A 228 -4.96 19.00 -7.77
C LYS A 228 -5.09 17.67 -8.49
N SER A 229 -4.73 17.59 -9.77
CA SER A 229 -4.77 16.35 -10.55
C SER A 229 -3.89 15.25 -9.95
N HIS A 230 -2.70 15.57 -9.46
CA HIS A 230 -1.83 14.59 -8.79
C HIS A 230 -2.41 14.09 -7.46
N ILE A 231 -3.01 14.97 -6.66
CA ILE A 231 -3.67 14.59 -5.39
C ILE A 231 -4.92 13.75 -5.68
N GLU A 232 -5.73 14.14 -6.66
CA GLU A 232 -6.90 13.37 -7.09
C GLU A 232 -6.49 12.00 -7.63
N GLY A 233 -5.41 11.91 -8.42
CA GLY A 233 -4.83 10.65 -8.88
C GLY A 233 -4.33 9.77 -7.73
N ALA A 234 -3.71 10.34 -6.71
CA ALA A 234 -3.27 9.64 -5.49
C ALA A 234 -4.46 9.07 -4.69
N LEU A 235 -5.52 9.86 -4.49
CA LEU A 235 -6.74 9.44 -3.81
C LEU A 235 -7.49 8.36 -4.60
N LEU A 236 -7.66 8.57 -5.91
CA LEU A 236 -8.37 7.68 -6.82
C LEU A 236 -7.70 6.31 -6.90
N SER A 237 -6.40 6.27 -7.17
CA SER A 237 -5.64 5.01 -7.23
C SER A 237 -5.65 4.27 -5.90
N SER A 238 -5.57 4.99 -4.78
CA SER A 238 -5.69 4.40 -3.44
C SER A 238 -7.07 3.79 -3.21
N PHE A 239 -8.14 4.48 -3.59
CA PHE A 239 -9.51 3.94 -3.53
C PHE A 239 -9.64 2.64 -4.33
N ILE A 240 -9.21 2.65 -5.60
CA ILE A 240 -9.28 1.48 -6.49
C ILE A 240 -8.51 0.29 -5.88
N ALA A 241 -7.31 0.54 -5.35
CA ALA A 241 -6.51 -0.50 -4.71
C ALA A 241 -7.17 -1.04 -3.44
N LEU A 242 -7.80 -0.17 -2.64
CA LEU A 242 -8.49 -0.54 -1.40
C LEU A 242 -9.74 -1.38 -1.65
N ASP A 243 -10.62 -0.94 -2.54
CA ASP A 243 -11.81 -1.72 -2.93
C ASP A 243 -11.37 -3.11 -3.44
N SER A 244 -10.28 -3.16 -4.23
CA SER A 244 -9.75 -4.43 -4.76
C SER A 244 -9.28 -5.39 -3.66
N VAL A 245 -8.48 -4.91 -2.68
CA VAL A 245 -8.01 -5.78 -1.59
C VAL A 245 -9.16 -6.18 -0.65
N LEU A 246 -10.13 -5.29 -0.43
CA LEU A 246 -11.31 -5.59 0.39
C LEU A 246 -12.21 -6.64 -0.25
N ARG A 247 -12.41 -6.58 -1.57
CA ARG A 247 -13.14 -7.62 -2.32
C ARG A 247 -12.38 -8.94 -2.35
N ALA A 248 -11.06 -8.90 -2.52
CA ALA A 248 -10.24 -10.11 -2.41
C ALA A 248 -10.34 -10.72 -1.01
N PHE A 249 -10.34 -9.88 0.04
CA PHE A 249 -10.54 -10.31 1.41
C PHE A 249 -11.92 -10.96 1.63
N CYS A 250 -13.01 -10.38 1.11
CA CYS A 250 -14.35 -10.99 1.18
C CYS A 250 -14.34 -12.38 0.55
N LYS A 251 -13.76 -12.52 -0.64
CA LYS A 251 -13.67 -13.80 -1.34
C LYS A 251 -12.82 -14.82 -0.58
N TYR A 252 -11.69 -14.38 -0.03
CA TYR A 252 -10.79 -15.22 0.78
C TYR A 252 -11.45 -15.72 2.07
N THR A 253 -12.16 -14.84 2.77
CA THR A 253 -12.79 -15.15 4.08
C THR A 253 -14.24 -15.64 3.97
N LYS A 254 -14.83 -15.61 2.78
CA LYS A 254 -16.26 -15.86 2.53
C LYS A 254 -17.18 -14.88 3.29
N PHE A 255 -16.75 -13.65 3.49
CA PHE A 255 -17.47 -12.63 4.25
C PHE A 255 -18.47 -11.86 3.35
N THR A 256 -19.48 -12.58 2.87
CA THR A 256 -20.43 -12.08 1.84
C THR A 256 -21.27 -10.87 2.27
N SER A 257 -21.66 -10.77 3.55
CA SER A 257 -22.42 -9.60 4.02
C SER A 257 -21.63 -8.30 3.94
N PHE A 258 -20.29 -8.38 4.00
CA PHE A 258 -19.43 -7.21 3.87
C PHE A 258 -19.36 -6.69 2.43
N GLU A 259 -19.53 -7.55 1.43
CA GLU A 259 -19.56 -7.16 0.01
C GLU A 259 -20.67 -6.13 -0.28
N VAL A 260 -21.82 -6.24 0.38
CA VAL A 260 -22.92 -5.27 0.28
C VAL A 260 -22.49 -3.88 0.72
N THR A 261 -21.60 -3.78 1.72
CA THR A 261 -21.04 -2.49 2.16
C THR A 261 -20.09 -1.93 1.10
N LEU A 262 -19.25 -2.78 0.49
CA LEU A 262 -18.34 -2.38 -0.58
C LEU A 262 -19.09 -1.93 -1.83
N ASP A 263 -20.19 -2.60 -2.19
CA ASP A 263 -21.01 -2.22 -3.34
C ASP A 263 -21.66 -0.84 -3.16
N LYS A 264 -22.09 -0.51 -1.94
CA LYS A 264 -22.58 0.84 -1.62
C LYS A 264 -21.49 1.90 -1.79
N GLN A 265 -20.26 1.62 -1.35
CA GLN A 265 -19.14 2.55 -1.53
C GLN A 265 -18.75 2.71 -3.00
N LEU A 266 -18.67 1.60 -3.74
CA LEU A 266 -18.35 1.62 -5.16
C LEU A 266 -19.41 2.40 -5.96
N ASN A 267 -20.69 2.30 -5.61
CA ASN A 267 -21.73 3.09 -6.26
C ASN A 267 -21.58 4.59 -5.98
N GLN A 268 -21.29 5.01 -4.75
CA GLN A 268 -20.98 6.42 -4.44
C GLN A 268 -19.79 6.94 -5.23
N PHE A 269 -18.78 6.08 -5.41
CA PHE A 269 -17.60 6.39 -6.20
C PHE A 269 -17.89 6.49 -7.71
N LYS A 270 -18.73 5.61 -8.27
CA LYS A 270 -19.20 5.71 -9.65
C LYS A 270 -20.00 6.99 -9.89
N ASP A 271 -20.93 7.32 -8.99
CA ASP A 271 -21.71 8.55 -9.06
C ASP A 271 -20.80 9.79 -9.05
N PHE A 272 -19.72 9.78 -8.26
CA PHE A 272 -18.70 10.82 -8.30
C PHE A 272 -17.99 10.90 -9.66
N CYS A 273 -17.58 9.76 -10.23
CA CYS A 273 -16.89 9.74 -11.53
C CYS A 273 -17.78 10.23 -12.68
N GLU A 274 -19.07 9.90 -12.65
CA GLU A 274 -20.01 10.25 -13.73
C GLU A 274 -20.43 11.73 -13.68
N ASN A 275 -20.54 12.31 -12.49
CA ASN A 275 -21.12 13.64 -12.31
C ASN A 275 -20.12 14.75 -11.99
N ASP A 276 -19.00 14.43 -11.34
CA ASP A 276 -18.09 15.43 -10.74
C ASP A 276 -16.66 15.38 -11.31
N PHE A 277 -16.36 14.43 -12.21
CA PHE A 277 -15.03 14.26 -12.84
C PHE A 277 -14.95 14.87 -14.27
N GLN A 278 -15.95 15.67 -14.66
CA GLN A 278 -15.96 16.44 -15.92
C GLN A 278 -15.24 17.78 -15.79
#